data_AF-A0A2G2ZJC0-F1
#
_entry.id   AF-A0A2G2ZJC0-F1
#
_cell.length_a   1.000
_cell.length_b   1.000
_cell.length_c   1.000
_cell.angle_alpha   90.00
_cell.angle_beta   90.00
_cell.angle_gamma   90.00
#
_symmetry.space_group_name_H-M   'P 1'
#
loop_
_entity.id
_entity.type
_entity.pdbx_description
1 polymer ?
#
loop_
_entity_poly.entity_id
_entity_poly.type
_entity_poly.pdbx_seq_one_letter_code
_entity_poly.pdbx_strand_id
1 'polypeptide(L)'
;MYYIAFHKYANQGFYKNEFLGLTFPNEQIGGPSIISGDEILRNVWQVEMGYSKWVDVAIIFGMVILYRFMFLGIIKTVEKVKPMIRSFMARSSKNPTHAEDPDS
;
A
#
# COMPACT_ATOMS: atom_id res chain seq x y z
N MET A 1 8.98 -4.14 13.80
CA MET A 1 9.17 -3.61 12.43
C MET A 1 7.86 -2.99 11.96
N TYR A 2 7.76 -1.66 11.96
CA TYR A 2 6.53 -0.92 11.63
C TYR A 2 6.41 -0.76 10.11
N TYR A 3 5.76 -1.71 9.46
CA TYR A 3 5.54 -1.64 8.02
C TYR A 3 4.43 -0.65 7.68
N ILE A 4 4.62 0.06 6.57
CA ILE A 4 3.62 0.90 5.88
C ILE A 4 2.50 -0.03 5.38
N ALA A 5 1.73 -0.57 6.32
CA ALA A 5 0.64 -1.50 6.06
C ALA A 5 -0.65 -0.70 6.00
N PHE A 6 -1.41 -0.88 4.91
CA PHE A 6 -2.76 -0.35 4.77
C PHE A 6 -3.59 -0.51 6.06
N HIS A 7 -3.51 -1.70 6.68
CA HIS A 7 -4.20 -2.03 7.91
C HIS A 7 -3.84 -1.12 9.09
N LYS A 8 -2.59 -0.64 9.19
CA LYS A 8 -2.18 0.30 10.24
C LYS A 8 -3.00 1.60 10.14
N TYR A 9 -2.95 2.23 8.97
CA TYR A 9 -3.62 3.52 8.75
C TYR A 9 -5.15 3.37 8.74
N ALA A 10 -5.67 2.27 8.23
CA ALA A 10 -7.11 1.97 8.27
C ALA A 10 -7.62 1.84 9.71
N ASN A 11 -6.92 1.06 10.55
CA ASN A 11 -7.31 0.89 11.95
C ASN A 11 -7.13 2.19 12.75
N GLN A 12 -6.05 2.95 12.52
CA GLN A 12 -5.84 4.25 13.17
C GLN A 12 -6.95 5.24 12.80
N GLY A 13 -7.31 5.34 11.52
CA GLY A 13 -8.42 6.19 11.06
C GLY A 13 -9.77 5.76 11.64
N PHE A 14 -10.04 4.44 11.69
CA PHE A 14 -11.26 3.90 12.28
C PHE A 14 -11.37 4.20 13.78
N TYR A 15 -10.32 3.94 14.57
CA TYR A 15 -10.33 4.25 15.99
C TYR A 15 -10.48 5.76 16.24
N LYS A 16 -9.75 6.61 15.50
CA LYS A 16 -9.94 8.06 15.61
C LYS A 16 -11.34 8.53 15.17
N ASN A 17 -12.05 7.78 14.31
CA ASN A 17 -13.41 8.12 13.95
C ASN A 17 -14.40 7.79 15.07
N GLU A 18 -14.25 6.62 15.69
CA GLU A 18 -15.20 6.10 16.68
C GLU A 18 -15.01 6.69 18.09
N PHE A 19 -13.79 7.08 18.47
CA PHE A 19 -13.50 7.47 19.85
C PHE A 19 -13.29 8.98 20.03
N LEU A 20 -12.81 9.69 19.02
CA LEU A 20 -12.37 11.09 19.18
C LEU A 20 -13.56 12.01 19.55
N GLY A 21 -13.42 12.76 20.65
CA GLY A 21 -14.46 13.68 21.12
C GLY A 21 -15.65 13.04 21.83
N LEU A 22 -15.63 11.72 22.04
CA LEU A 22 -16.64 11.00 22.84
C LEU A 22 -16.11 10.67 24.23
N THR A 23 -17.03 10.39 25.15
CA THR A 23 -16.72 9.96 26.52
C THR A 23 -17.47 8.68 26.84
N PHE A 24 -16.81 7.77 27.54
CA PHE A 24 -17.33 6.45 27.85
C PHE A 24 -17.32 6.19 29.36
N PRO A 25 -18.22 5.33 29.87
CA PRO A 25 -18.15 4.86 31.25
C PRO A 25 -16.83 4.14 31.49
N ASN A 26 -16.14 4.48 32.57
CA ASN A 26 -14.88 3.85 32.93
C ASN A 26 -15.14 2.74 33.97
N GLU A 27 -14.77 1.51 33.64
CA GLU A 27 -14.89 0.37 34.56
C GLU A 27 -13.62 0.13 35.39
N GLN A 28 -12.62 1.02 35.27
CA GLN A 28 -11.32 0.85 35.92
C GLN A 28 -11.40 1.26 37.40
N ILE A 29 -11.13 0.29 38.27
CA ILE A 29 -11.23 0.43 39.72
C ILE A 29 -10.22 1.48 40.21
N GLY A 30 -10.72 2.54 40.86
CA GLY A 30 -9.90 3.62 41.43
C GLY A 30 -9.61 4.79 40.48
N GLY A 31 -10.16 4.79 39.26
CA GLY A 31 -10.08 5.90 38.30
C GLY A 31 -11.34 6.77 38.27
N PRO A 32 -11.34 7.86 37.48
CA PRO A 32 -12.55 8.65 37.22
C PRO A 32 -13.63 7.78 36.56
N SER A 33 -14.90 7.99 36.90
CA SER A 33 -16.04 7.19 36.41
C SER A 33 -16.32 7.33 34.90
N ILE A 34 -15.70 8.32 34.26
CA ILE A 34 -15.81 8.61 32.83
C ILE A 34 -14.40 8.74 32.28
N ILE A 35 -14.15 8.11 31.14
CA ILE A 35 -12.89 8.19 30.38
C ILE A 35 -13.17 8.82 29.01
N SER A 36 -12.28 9.70 28.57
CA SER A 36 -12.38 10.29 27.23
C SER A 36 -11.87 9.33 26.17
N GLY A 37 -12.49 9.36 24.98
CA GLY A 37 -12.04 8.54 23.86
C GLY A 37 -10.62 8.90 23.39
N ASP A 38 -10.18 10.15 23.55
CA ASP A 38 -8.79 10.57 23.35
C ASP A 38 -7.81 9.84 24.28
N GLU A 39 -8.21 9.63 25.54
CA GLU A 39 -7.42 8.90 26.53
C GLU A 39 -7.40 7.40 26.24
N ILE A 40 -8.52 6.83 25.78
CA ILE A 40 -8.59 5.44 25.28
C ILE A 40 -7.66 5.27 24.07
N LEU A 41 -7.72 6.19 23.10
CA LEU A 41 -6.88 6.16 21.89
C LEU A 41 -5.40 6.17 22.23
N ARG A 42 -4.99 7.01 23.19
CA ARG A 42 -3.58 7.14 23.57
C ARG A 42 -3.09 6.01 24.46
N ASN A 43 -3.85 5.65 25.49
CA ASN A 43 -3.37 4.78 26.56
C ASN A 43 -3.71 3.30 26.34
N VAL A 44 -4.82 2.98 25.65
CA VAL A 44 -5.23 1.60 25.36
C VAL A 44 -4.73 1.18 23.98
N TRP A 45 -5.06 1.96 22.96
CA TRP A 45 -4.76 1.61 21.56
C TRP A 45 -3.39 2.10 21.07
N GLN A 46 -2.70 2.92 21.87
CA GLN A 46 -1.43 3.55 21.52
C GLN A 46 -1.42 4.20 20.14
N VAL A 47 -2.54 4.83 19.78
CA VAL A 47 -2.70 5.53 18.52
C VAL A 47 -1.94 6.85 18.57
N GLU A 48 -1.31 7.18 17.44
CA GLU A 48 -0.55 8.41 17.32
C GLU A 48 -1.50 9.61 17.16
N MET A 49 -1.55 10.45 18.18
CA MET A 49 -2.40 11.64 18.25
C MET A 49 -1.78 12.87 17.57
N GLY A 50 -0.58 12.74 16.99
CA GLY A 50 0.16 13.83 16.35
C GLY A 50 -0.42 14.33 15.03
N TYR A 51 -1.45 13.67 14.49
CA TYR A 51 -2.09 14.03 13.23
C TYR A 51 -3.58 13.67 13.18
N SER A 52 -4.34 14.42 12.38
CA SER A 52 -5.79 14.33 12.26
C SER A 52 -6.26 13.03 11.58
N LYS A 53 -7.50 12.60 11.86
CA LYS A 53 -8.16 11.45 11.21
C LYS A 53 -8.19 11.51 9.68
N TRP A 54 -8.20 12.72 9.12
CA TRP A 54 -8.19 12.93 7.67
C TRP A 54 -6.86 12.58 7.00
N VAL A 55 -5.76 12.62 7.76
CA VAL A 55 -4.43 12.26 7.26
C VAL A 55 -4.37 10.76 6.97
N ASP A 56 -4.91 9.94 7.87
CA ASP A 56 -5.00 8.49 7.69
C ASP A 56 -5.83 8.13 6.44
N VAL A 57 -6.97 8.82 6.22
CA VAL A 57 -7.81 8.67 5.02
C VAL A 57 -7.05 9.07 3.75
N ALA A 58 -6.33 10.20 3.77
CA ALA A 58 -5.56 10.68 2.63
C ALA A 58 -4.44 9.70 2.26
N ILE A 59 -3.76 9.11 3.24
CA ILE A 59 -2.74 8.07 3.02
C ILE A 59 -3.34 6.85 2.35
N ILE A 60 -4.46 6.33 2.86
CA ILE A 60 -5.14 5.17 2.28
C ILE A 60 -5.57 5.45 0.84
N PHE A 61 -6.16 6.61 0.59
CA PHE A 61 -6.55 7.02 -0.75
C PHE A 61 -5.35 7.12 -1.70
N GLY A 62 -4.24 7.68 -1.21
CA GLY A 62 -2.97 7.74 -1.94
C GLY A 62 -2.42 6.35 -2.29
N MET A 63 -2.48 5.39 -1.36
CA MET A 63 -2.09 4.01 -1.62
C MET A 63 -2.94 3.37 -2.73
N VAL A 64 -4.25 3.55 -2.70
CA VAL A 64 -5.16 3.02 -3.75
C VAL A 64 -4.79 3.56 -5.12
N ILE A 65 -4.59 4.88 -5.23
CA ILE A 65 -4.19 5.52 -6.49
C ILE A 65 -2.84 4.98 -6.97
N LEU A 66 -1.85 4.91 -6.09
CA LEU A 66 -0.52 4.39 -6.40
C LEU A 66 -0.59 2.95 -6.93
N TYR A 67 -1.31 2.06 -6.23
CA TYR A 67 -1.48 0.67 -6.69
C TYR A 67 -2.18 0.57 -8.04
N ARG A 68 -3.16 1.44 -8.33
CA ARG A 68 -3.80 1.50 -9.64
C ARG A 68 -2.83 1.91 -10.74
N PHE A 69 -2.00 2.93 -10.50
CA PHE A 69 -0.98 3.34 -11.47
C PHE A 69 0.11 2.27 -11.68
N MET A 70 0.56 1.62 -10.61
CA MET A 70 1.51 0.51 -10.72
C MET A 70 0.91 -0.64 -11.54
N PHE A 71 -0.33 -1.02 -11.27
CA PHE A 71 -1.04 -2.06 -12.01
C PHE A 71 -1.10 -1.74 -13.51
N LEU A 72 -1.56 -0.53 -13.87
CA LEU A 72 -1.63 -0.08 -15.26
C LEU A 72 -0.24 -0.01 -15.91
N GLY A 73 0.78 0.44 -15.17
CA GLY A 73 2.16 0.50 -15.63
C GLY A 73 2.73 -0.89 -15.95
N ILE A 74 2.48 -1.88 -15.09
CA ILE A 74 2.91 -3.26 -15.30
C ILE A 74 2.24 -3.84 -16.54
N ILE A 75 0.91 -3.71 -16.68
CA ILE A 75 0.17 -4.22 -17.84
C ILE A 75 0.72 -3.62 -19.15
N LYS A 76 0.83 -2.29 -19.22
CA LYS A 76 1.37 -1.60 -20.41
C LYS A 76 2.81 -2.01 -20.73
N THR A 77 3.63 -2.23 -19.70
CA THR A 77 5.02 -2.66 -19.87
C THR A 77 5.06 -4.09 -20.42
N VAL A 78 4.30 -5.01 -19.83
CA VAL A 78 4.21 -6.41 -20.28
C VAL A 78 3.69 -6.50 -21.72
N GLU A 79 2.68 -5.70 -22.06
CA GLU A 79 2.13 -5.62 -23.43
C GLU A 79 3.16 -5.14 -24.45
N LYS A 80 4.08 -4.24 -24.09
CA LYS A 80 5.16 -3.76 -24.97
C LYS A 80 6.38 -4.69 -25.01
N VAL A 81 6.71 -5.33 -23.89
CA VAL A 81 7.87 -6.22 -23.79
C VAL A 81 7.62 -7.55 -24.51
N LYS A 82 6.41 -8.12 -24.43
CA LYS A 82 6.04 -9.37 -25.14
C LYS A 82 6.33 -9.33 -26.66
N PRO A 83 5.87 -8.33 -27.44
CA PRO A 83 6.16 -8.25 -28.87
C PRO A 83 7.63 -7.93 -29.13
N MET A 84 8.30 -7.17 -28.26
CA MET A 84 9.73 -6.87 -28.40
C MET A 84 10.57 -8.14 -28.28
N ILE A 85 10.31 -8.98 -27.28
CA ILE A 85 10.96 -10.29 -27.12
C ILE A 85 10.70 -11.19 -28.34
N ARG A 86 9.44 -11.28 -28.81
CA ARG A 86 9.10 -12.05 -30.02
C ARG A 86 9.84 -11.54 -31.27
N SER A 87 9.92 -10.23 -31.46
CA SER A 87 10.64 -9.61 -32.58
C SER A 87 12.15 -9.89 -32.51
N PHE A 88 12.73 -9.87 -31.30
CA PHE A 88 14.14 -10.14 -31.08
C PHE A 88 14.48 -11.61 -31.37
N MET A 89 13.67 -12.56 -30.87
CA MET A 89 13.85 -13.98 -31.16
C MET A 89 13.66 -14.28 -32.65
N ALA A 90 12.66 -13.70 -33.30
CA ALA A 90 12.45 -13.87 -34.74
C ALA A 90 13.63 -13.32 -35.57
N ARG A 91 14.24 -12.22 -35.13
CA ARG A 91 15.44 -11.64 -35.77
C ARG A 91 16.69 -12.49 -35.51
N SER A 92 16.85 -13.03 -34.30
CA SER A 92 17.94 -13.94 -33.95
C SER A 92 17.85 -15.26 -34.73
N SER A 93 16.64 -15.77 -34.99
CA SER A 93 16.41 -16.97 -35.81
C SER A 93 16.56 -16.72 -37.31
N LYS A 94 16.48 -15.45 -37.75
CA LYS A 94 16.65 -15.02 -39.16
C LYS A 94 18.08 -14.60 -39.52
N ASN A 95 19.02 -14.67 -38.59
CA ASN A 95 20.44 -14.71 -38.93
C ASN A 95 20.82 -16.19 -39.06
N PRO A 96 20.56 -16.87 -40.20
CA PRO A 96 21.28 -18.09 -40.46
C PRO A 96 22.74 -17.68 -40.55
N THR A 97 23.58 -18.36 -39.79
CA THR A 97 25.00 -18.45 -40.07
C THR A 97 25.15 -18.60 -41.57
N HIS A 98 25.64 -17.57 -42.25
CA HIS A 98 26.19 -17.70 -43.59
C HIS A 98 27.52 -18.45 -43.42
N ALA A 99 27.41 -19.73 -43.05
CA ALA A 99 28.42 -20.72 -43.32
C ALA A 99 27.96 -21.36 -44.63
N GLU A 100 28.16 -20.63 -45.73
CA GLU A 100 28.35 -21.31 -46.99
C GLU A 100 29.75 -21.93 -46.92
N ASP A 101 29.74 -23.25 -46.76
CA ASP A 101 30.81 -24.15 -47.15
C ASP A 101 30.91 -24.13 -48.68
N PRO A 102 32.10 -23.95 -49.29
CA PRO A 102 32.61 -25.10 -50.05
C PRO A 102 34.15 -25.17 -50.23
N ASP A 103 34.64 -26.41 -50.36
CA ASP A 103 35.97 -26.84 -50.84
C ASP A 103 37.20 -26.56 -49.96
N SER A 104 37.63 -27.59 -49.21
CA SER A 104 39.05 -27.92 -48.95
C SER A 104 39.24 -29.37 -48.56
#